data_AF-A0A8S3BI51-F1
#
_entry.id   AF-A0A8S3BI51-F1
#
_cell.length_a   1.000
_cell.length_b   1.000
_cell.length_c   1.000
_cell.angle_alpha   90.00
_cell.angle_beta   90.00
_cell.angle_gamma   90.00
#
_symmetry.space_group_name_H-M   'P 1'
#
loop_
_entity.id
_entity.type
_entity.pdbx_description
1 polymer ?
#
loop_
_entity_poly.entity_id
_entity_poly.type
_entity_poly.pdbx_seq_one_letter_code
_entity_poly.pdbx_strand_id
1 'polypeptide(L)' 'GTQHISIEHLIDIIEDSNYSKLDHGLTRSDLNPKDHQNFYFCVKIAKDDVLSILVASAHTYGAFIYLHLLKKNNIDLC' A
#
# COMPACT_ATOMS: atom_id res chain seq x y z
N GLY A 1 -12.33 18.32 2.53
CA GLY A 1 -12.74 16.91 2.70
C GLY A 1 -11.61 16.18 3.37
N THR A 2 -11.89 15.43 4.43
CA THR A 2 -10.87 14.68 5.18
C THR A 2 -10.72 13.32 4.52
N GLN A 3 -9.59 13.09 3.85
CA GLN A 3 -9.25 11.76 3.32
C GLN A 3 -8.74 10.92 4.50
N HIS A 4 -9.43 9.84 4.83
CA HIS A 4 -9.03 8.93 5.90
C HIS A 4 -8.04 7.92 5.32
N ILE A 5 -6.79 7.92 5.80
CA ILE A 5 -5.79 6.95 5.38
C ILE A 5 -5.93 5.72 6.26
N SER A 6 -6.26 4.57 5.65
CA SER A 6 -6.47 3.30 6.35
C SER A 6 -5.71 2.17 5.67
N ILE A 7 -5.29 1.18 6.45
CA ILE A 7 -4.75 -0.08 5.94
C ILE A 7 -5.80 -0.88 5.16
N GLU A 8 -7.08 -0.64 5.43
CA GLU A 8 -8.21 -1.23 4.71
C GLU A 8 -8.11 -0.95 3.20
N HIS A 9 -7.58 0.20 2.78
CA HIS A 9 -7.38 0.50 1.36
C HIS A 9 -6.41 -0.47 0.66
N LEU A 10 -5.46 -1.04 1.40
CA LEU A 10 -4.56 -2.07 0.87
C LEU A 10 -5.20 -3.46 0.90
N ILE A 11 -6.09 -3.70 1.88
CA ILE A 11 -6.90 -4.92 1.94
C ILE A 11 -7.86 -4.96 0.76
N ASP A 12 -8.52 -3.84 0.45
CA ASP A 12 -9.40 -3.68 -0.69
C ASP A 12 -8.68 -4.07 -1.99
N ILE A 13 -7.45 -3.61 -2.20
CA ILE A 13 -6.66 -3.98 -3.40
C ILE A 13 -6.35 -5.48 -3.45
N ILE A 14 -6.02 -6.10 -2.30
CA ILE A 14 -5.69 -7.53 -2.23
C ILE A 14 -6.91 -8.41 -2.54
N GLU A 15 -8.11 -7.91 -2.23
CA GLU A 15 -9.37 -8.64 -2.35
C GLU A 15 -10.20 -8.27 -3.58
N ASP A 16 -9.86 -7.18 -4.25
CA ASP A 16 -10.53 -6.72 -5.45
C ASP A 16 -10.24 -7.67 -6.63
N SER A 17 -11.31 -8.25 -7.19
CA SER A 17 -11.26 -9.13 -8.35
C SER A 17 -10.66 -8.50 -9.62
N ASN A 18 -10.56 -7.17 -9.69
CA ASN A 18 -9.96 -6.45 -10.81
C ASN A 18 -8.43 -6.47 -10.77
N TYR A 19 -7.82 -6.75 -9.61
CA TYR A 19 -6.37 -6.80 -9.45
C TYR A 19 -5.94 -8.19 -9.00
N SER A 20 -5.02 -8.81 -9.74
CA SER A 20 -4.43 -10.07 -9.33
C SER A 20 -3.24 -9.83 -8.40
N LYS A 21 -2.88 -10.86 -7.64
CA LYS A 21 -1.66 -10.86 -6.83
C LYS A 21 -0.39 -10.57 -7.64
N LEU A 22 -0.38 -10.88 -8.94
CA LEU A 22 0.76 -10.57 -9.80
C LEU A 22 0.86 -9.07 -10.11
N ASP A 23 -0.26 -8.34 -10.09
CA ASP A 23 -0.31 -6.92 -10.40
C ASP A 23 0.20 -6.08 -9.23
N HIS A 24 -0.19 -6.41 -8.00
CA HIS A 24 0.17 -5.63 -6.82
C HIS A 24 1.27 -6.27 -5.96
N GLY A 25 1.49 -7.59 -6.04
CA GLY A 25 2.55 -8.28 -5.32
C GLY A 25 2.39 -8.32 -3.78
N LEU A 26 1.20 -8.04 -3.27
CA LEU A 26 0.88 -7.99 -1.83
C LEU A 26 0.10 -9.22 -1.37
N THR A 27 0.27 -9.61 -0.11
CA THR A 27 -0.59 -10.55 0.61
C THR A 27 -1.06 -9.97 1.93
N ARG A 28 -2.13 -10.53 2.52
CA ARG A 28 -2.60 -10.13 3.86
C ARG A 28 -1.52 -10.21 4.94
N SER A 29 -0.60 -11.17 4.82
CA SER A 29 0.54 -11.31 5.74
C SER A 29 1.53 -10.17 5.63
N ASP A 30 1.65 -9.54 4.45
CA ASP A 30 2.47 -8.35 4.29
C ASP A 30 1.91 -7.22 5.17
N LEU A 31 0.58 -7.07 5.24
CA LEU A 31 -0.10 -6.05 6.05
C LEU A 31 -0.11 -6.30 7.57
N ASN A 32 0.49 -7.39 8.06
CA ASN A 32 0.49 -7.71 9.49
C ASN A 32 1.73 -7.14 10.19
N PRO A 33 1.62 -6.04 10.97
CA PRO A 33 2.77 -5.41 11.62
C PRO A 33 3.39 -6.26 12.74
N LYS A 34 2.70 -7.30 13.23
CA LYS A 34 3.23 -8.24 14.21
C LYS A 34 4.15 -9.30 13.60
N ASP A 35 4.14 -9.41 12.28
CA ASP A 35 5.04 -10.30 11.56
C ASP A 35 6.37 -9.57 11.31
N HIS A 36 7.20 -9.52 12.35
CA HIS A 36 8.52 -8.87 12.32
C HIS A 36 9.50 -9.50 11.31
N GLN A 37 9.14 -10.62 10.67
CA GLN A 37 9.91 -11.19 9.57
C GLN A 37 9.71 -10.42 8.25
N ASN A 38 8.65 -9.61 8.15
CA ASN A 38 8.34 -8.81 6.96
C ASN A 38 8.87 -7.37 7.07
N PHE A 39 10.13 -7.16 7.45
CA PHE A 39 10.81 -5.85 7.26
C PHE A 39 10.68 -5.34 5.82
N TYR A 40 10.60 -6.26 4.86
CA TYR A 40 10.35 -5.99 3.45
C TYR A 40 8.94 -5.48 3.11
N PHE A 41 8.00 -5.50 4.07
CA PHE A 41 6.62 -5.08 3.85
C PHE A 41 6.53 -3.63 3.38
N CYS A 42 7.18 -2.71 4.10
CA CYS A 42 7.09 -1.29 3.79
C CYS A 42 7.69 -0.98 2.41
N VAL A 43 8.71 -1.73 2.00
CA VAL A 43 9.27 -1.70 0.64
C VAL A 43 8.26 -2.22 -0.38
N LYS A 44 7.53 -3.30 -0.07
CA LYS A 44 6.50 -3.87 -0.96
C LYS A 44 5.32 -2.94 -1.18
N ILE A 45 4.77 -2.29 -0.14
CA ILE A 45 3.62 -1.37 -0.29
C ILE A 45 3.99 -0.06 -0.98
N ALA A 46 5.28 0.32 -0.94
CA ALA A 46 5.79 1.50 -1.65
C ALA A 46 6.24 1.19 -3.09
N LYS A 47 6.01 -0.03 -3.59
CA LYS A 47 6.27 -0.38 -4.99
C LYS A 47 5.42 0.47 -5.92
N ASP A 48 6.00 0.82 -7.06
CA ASP A 48 5.33 1.68 -8.04
C ASP A 48 4.04 1.06 -8.57
N ASP A 49 3.97 -0.27 -8.68
CA ASP A 49 2.75 -0.98 -9.08
C ASP A 49 1.61 -0.76 -8.08
N VAL A 50 1.87 -0.88 -6.77
CA VAL A 50 0.89 -0.61 -5.70
C VAL A 50 0.46 0.86 -5.71
N LEU A 51 1.41 1.78 -5.87
CA LEU A 51 1.11 3.21 -5.95
C LEU A 51 0.26 3.56 -7.18
N SER A 52 0.50 2.90 -8.32
CA SER A 52 -0.27 3.09 -9.55
C SER A 52 -1.72 2.63 -9.43
N ILE A 53 -1.97 1.60 -8.62
CA ILE A 53 -3.33 1.14 -8.31
C ILE A 53 -4.01 2.12 -7.35
N LEU A 54 -3.31 2.56 -6.30
CA LEU A 54 -3.86 3.49 -5.31
C LEU A 54 -4.20 4.87 -5.88
N VAL A 55 -3.47 5.34 -6.90
CA VAL A 55 -3.76 6.64 -7.53
C VAL A 55 -5.00 6.60 -8.43
N ALA A 56 -5.39 5.42 -8.91
CA ALA A 56 -6.51 5.25 -9.83
C ALA A 56 -7.89 5.43 -9.15
N SER A 57 -7.97 5.36 -7.81
CA SER A 57 -9.21 5.54 -7.05
C SER A 57 -9.17 6.77 -6.14
N ALA A 58 -10.22 7.58 -6.22
CA ALA A 58 -10.40 8.77 -5.38
C ALA A 58 -10.51 8.46 -3.87
N HIS A 59 -10.89 7.23 -3.51
CA HIS A 59 -11.00 6.77 -2.13
C HIS A 59 -9.65 6.38 -1.54
N THR A 60 -8.73 5.91 -2.39
CA THR A 60 -7.39 5.47 -2.01
C THR A 60 -6.30 6.52 -2.27
N TYR A 61 -6.66 7.62 -2.93
CA TYR A 61 -5.74 8.71 -3.29
C TYR A 61 -4.99 9.30 -2.09
N GLY A 62 -5.64 9.41 -0.93
CA GLY A 62 -4.98 9.80 0.32
C GLY A 62 -3.89 8.83 0.75
N ALA A 63 -4.12 7.52 0.60
CA ALA A 63 -3.12 6.49 0.90
C ALA A 63 -1.96 6.53 -0.11
N PHE A 64 -2.24 6.78 -1.39
CA PHE A 64 -1.20 7.04 -2.39
C PHE A 64 -0.31 8.22 -1.99
N ILE A 65 -0.89 9.39 -1.68
CA ILE A 65 -0.11 10.59 -1.29
C ILE A 65 0.76 10.29 -0.08
N TYR A 66 0.20 9.63 0.93
CA TYR A 66 0.93 9.29 2.16
C TYR A 66 2.13 8.37 1.89
N LEU A 67 1.91 7.25 1.20
CA LEU A 67 2.99 6.31 0.86
C LEU A 67 4.03 6.94 -0.08
N HIS A 68 3.59 7.77 -1.02
CA HIS A 68 4.47 8.47 -1.94
C HIS A 68 5.37 9.50 -1.21
N LEU A 69 4.82 10.22 -0.23
CA LEU A 69 5.58 11.14 0.62
C LEU A 69 6.61 10.39 1.48
N LEU A 70 6.26 9.24 2.05
CA LEU A 70 7.22 8.43 2.81
C LEU A 70 8.36 7.93 1.92
N LYS A 71 8.04 7.39 0.73
CA LYS A 71 9.03 6.95 -0.26
C LYS A 71 9.98 8.08 -0.68
N LYS A 72 9.45 9.28 -0.94
CA LYS A 72 10.23 10.42 -1.45
C LYS A 72 11.16 11.05 -0.41
N ASN A 73 10.77 11.01 0.87
CA ASN A 73 11.55 11.65 1.93
C ASN A 73 12.71 10.78 2.45
N ASN A 74 12.97 9.59 1.88
CA ASN A 74 13.91 8.60 2.44
C ASN A 74 13.71 8.43 3.95
N ILE A 75 12.48 8.60 4.44
CA ILE A 75 12.15 8.16 5.78
C ILE A 75 12.29 6.66 5.66
N ASP A 76 13.34 6.12 6.29
CA ASP A 76 13.54 4.68 6.36
C ASP A 76 12.19 4.09 6.69
N LEU A 77 11.65 3.36 5.73
CA LEU A 77 10.31 2.78 5.81
C LEU A 77 10.32 1.62 6.83
N CYS A 78 11.23 1.63 7.78
CA CYS A 78 11.75 0.53 8.55
C CYS A 78 12.29 1.01 9.90
#